data_AF-A0A314URC7-F1
#
_entry.id   AF-A0A314URC7-F1
#
_cell.length_a   1.000
_cell.length_b   1.000
_cell.length_c   1.000
_cell.angle_alpha   90.00
_cell.angle_beta   90.00
_cell.angle_gamma   90.00
#
_symmetry.space_group_name_H-M   'P 1'
#
loop_
_entity.id
_entity.type
_entity.pdbx_description
1 polymer ?
#
loop_
_entity_poly.entity_id
_entity_poly.type
_entity_poly.pdbx_seq_one_letter_code
_entity_poly.pdbx_strand_id
1 'polypeptide(L)'
;MCYCLTPVTYPADHIIFQMGHPIDRMLLIIDGTAWTYRTTPNPSFARGDDSGAAPSPPQTATKRLGKGDVYGENLLTWASANKSGFEDLPRYTEYLKCDTKVEGFTLSAQDLLSVVSKHEGSWKLYSVT
;
A
#
# COMPACT_ATOMS: atom_id res chain seq x y z
N MET A 1 -6.62 19.39 -4.49
CA MET A 1 -5.93 18.08 -4.36
C MET A 1 -4.65 18.15 -3.54
N CYS A 2 -3.75 19.14 -3.71
CA CYS A 2 -2.46 19.13 -2.98
C CYS A 2 -2.51 19.33 -1.46
N TYR A 3 -3.59 19.89 -0.88
CA TYR A 3 -3.68 20.07 0.58
C TYR A 3 -3.93 18.76 1.36
N CYS A 4 -4.27 17.67 0.67
CA CYS A 4 -4.58 16.37 1.25
C CYS A 4 -3.39 15.41 1.23
N LEU A 5 -2.26 15.83 0.66
CA LEU A 5 -1.06 15.04 0.54
C LEU A 5 -0.12 15.35 1.70
N THR A 6 0.17 14.33 2.51
CA THR A 6 1.13 14.43 3.62
C THR A 6 2.51 13.99 3.13
N PRO A 7 3.55 14.84 3.22
CA PRO A 7 4.91 14.43 2.86
C PRO A 7 5.42 13.37 3.84
N VAL A 8 6.14 12.38 3.32
CA VAL A 8 6.72 11.28 4.10
C VAL A 8 8.14 10.97 3.68
N THR A 9 8.92 10.44 4.61
CA THR A 9 10.26 9.90 4.36
C THR A 9 10.41 8.59 5.09
N TYR A 10 10.80 7.55 4.36
CA TYR A 10 11.07 6.23 4.91
C TYR A 10 12.55 5.88 4.71
N PRO A 11 13.26 5.42 5.75
CA PRO A 11 14.64 5.00 5.60
C PRO A 11 14.73 3.73 4.73
N ALA A 12 15.93 3.43 4.25
CA ALA A 12 16.22 2.14 3.61
C ALA A 12 15.85 0.98 4.54
N ASP A 13 15.50 -0.16 3.96
CA ASP A 13 15.04 -1.38 4.64
C ASP A 13 13.74 -1.26 5.47
N HIS A 14 13.07 -0.12 5.47
CA HIS A 14 11.80 0.06 6.16
C HIS A 14 10.64 -0.64 5.43
N ILE A 15 9.78 -1.32 6.17
CA ILE A 15 8.52 -1.88 5.64
C ILE A 15 7.45 -0.79 5.75
N ILE A 16 7.04 -0.23 4.61
CA ILE A 16 6.02 0.83 4.53
C ILE A 16 4.62 0.24 4.69
N PHE A 17 4.35 -0.86 3.97
CA PHE A 17 3.06 -1.54 3.97
C PHE A 17 3.22 -3.02 4.23
N GLN A 18 2.32 -3.55 5.06
CA GLN A 18 2.33 -4.94 5.48
C GLN A 18 1.18 -5.70 4.81
N MET A 19 1.51 -6.87 4.24
CA MET A 19 0.51 -7.75 3.64
C MET A 19 -0.63 -8.07 4.62
N GLY A 20 -1.86 -8.14 4.11
CA GLY A 20 -3.08 -8.46 4.87
C GLY A 20 -3.70 -7.28 5.63
N HIS A 21 -2.96 -6.18 5.79
CA HIS A 21 -3.47 -4.98 6.45
C HIS A 21 -4.39 -4.18 5.52
N PRO A 22 -5.38 -3.45 6.05
CA PRO A 22 -6.19 -2.52 5.27
C PRO A 22 -5.31 -1.45 4.60
N ILE A 23 -5.65 -1.09 3.37
CA ILE A 23 -5.04 0.01 2.62
C ILE A 23 -5.67 1.30 3.13
N ASP A 24 -5.08 1.87 4.18
CA ASP A 24 -5.54 3.11 4.81
C ASP A 24 -4.98 4.38 4.14
N ARG A 25 -4.02 4.22 3.22
CA ARG A 25 -3.40 5.30 2.46
C ARG A 25 -2.76 4.82 1.15
N MET A 26 -2.61 5.73 0.21
CA MET A 26 -1.79 5.56 -1.00
C MET A 26 -0.45 6.26 -0.82
N LEU A 27 0.60 5.79 -1.52
CA LEU A 27 1.92 6.44 -1.55
C LEU A 27 2.30 6.79 -3.00
N LEU A 28 2.56 8.06 -3.26
CA LEU A 28 3.24 8.55 -4.45
C LEU A 28 4.73 8.71 -4.16
N ILE A 29 5.58 8.01 -4.90
CA ILE A 29 7.04 8.05 -4.73
C ILE A 29 7.61 9.21 -5.56
N ILE A 30 8.35 10.11 -4.93
CA ILE A 30 9.03 11.22 -5.62
C ILE A 30 10.55 11.01 -5.71
N ASP A 31 11.12 10.21 -4.82
CA ASP A 31 12.51 9.77 -4.86
C ASP A 31 12.70 8.42 -4.13
N GLY A 32 13.75 7.69 -4.50
CA GLY A 32 14.10 6.39 -3.93
C GLY A 32 13.52 5.19 -4.68
N THR A 33 13.69 4.01 -4.08
CA THR A 33 13.26 2.72 -4.64
C THR A 33 12.69 1.83 -3.54
N ALA A 34 11.62 1.12 -3.86
CA ALA A 34 11.04 0.09 -3.01
C ALA A 34 10.72 -1.17 -3.82
N TRP A 35 10.53 -2.28 -3.13
CA TRP A 35 10.14 -3.56 -3.70
C TRP A 35 8.87 -4.07 -3.05
N THR A 36 8.01 -4.67 -3.87
CA THR A 36 6.88 -5.45 -3.38
C THR A 36 7.30 -6.90 -3.16
N TYR A 37 6.82 -7.52 -2.07
CA TYR A 37 7.12 -8.91 -1.75
C TYR A 37 5.86 -9.68 -1.40
N ARG A 38 5.79 -10.94 -1.83
CA ARG A 38 4.80 -11.90 -1.33
C ARG A 38 5.48 -12.96 -0.48
N THR A 39 4.83 -13.28 0.63
CA THR A 39 5.15 -14.49 1.39
C THR A 39 4.31 -15.63 0.84
N THR A 40 4.94 -16.68 0.34
CA THR A 40 4.22 -17.93 0.05
C THR A 40 4.05 -18.72 1.34
N PRO A 41 2.82 -19.09 1.76
CA PRO A 41 2.64 -19.99 2.88
C PRO A 41 3.22 -21.36 2.49
N ASN A 42 4.30 -21.78 3.15
CA ASN A 42 4.78 -23.15 3.02
C ASN A 42 4.06 -24.02 4.07
N PRO A 43 3.24 -25.01 3.68
CA PRO A 43 2.48 -25.85 4.62
C PRO A 43 3.36 -26.76 5.48
N SER A 44 4.67 -26.87 5.20
CA SER A 44 5.61 -27.73 5.92
C SER A 44 6.10 -27.19 7.27
N PHE A 45 5.83 -25.93 7.61
CA PHE A 45 6.26 -25.32 8.88
C PHE A 45 5.18 -25.33 9.98
N ALA A 46 4.03 -25.97 9.74
CA ALA A 46 2.95 -26.09 10.71
C ALA A 46 3.15 -27.24 11.74
N ARG A 47 4.35 -27.83 11.84
CA ARG A 47 4.69 -28.78 12.90
C ARG A 47 5.77 -28.20 13.79
N GLY A 48 5.38 -27.92 15.03
CA GLY A 48 6.27 -27.49 16.08
C GLY A 48 7.36 -28.52 16.33
N ASP A 49 8.58 -28.02 16.45
CA ASP A 49 9.62 -28.57 17.29
C ASP A 49 10.44 -27.38 17.81
N ASP A 50 10.65 -27.39 19.12
CA ASP A 50 11.23 -26.34 19.92
C ASP A 50 12.76 -26.35 19.77
N SER A 51 13.32 -25.62 18.80
CA SER A 51 14.73 -25.17 18.84
C SER A 51 15.09 -24.23 17.68
N GLY A 52 15.53 -23.02 18.04
CA GLY A 52 16.20 -22.08 17.11
C GLY A 52 15.24 -21.32 16.18
N ALA A 53 15.57 -20.05 15.89
CA ALA A 53 14.73 -19.15 15.11
C ALA A 53 14.10 -19.82 13.88
N ALA A 54 12.76 -19.91 13.87
CA ALA A 54 12.03 -20.49 12.75
C ALA A 54 12.47 -19.82 11.44
N PRO A 55 12.79 -20.60 10.37
CA PRO A 55 13.18 -20.01 9.11
C PRO A 55 12.04 -19.13 8.61
N SER A 56 12.37 -17.87 8.29
CA SER A 56 11.39 -16.95 7.71
C SER A 56 10.86 -17.55 6.41
N PRO A 57 9.53 -17.51 6.17
CA PRO A 57 8.97 -18.06 4.95
C PRO A 57 9.60 -17.38 3.72
N PRO A 58 9.81 -18.11 2.61
CA PRO A 58 10.45 -17.56 1.43
C PRO A 58 9.67 -16.34 0.93
N GLN A 59 10.40 -15.26 0.69
CA GLN A 59 9.87 -14.00 0.17
C GLN A 59 10.27 -13.89 -1.29
N THR A 60 9.29 -13.73 -2.17
CA THR A 60 9.55 -13.50 -3.59
C THR A 60 9.28 -12.03 -3.90
N ALA A 61 10.32 -11.31 -4.34
CA ALA A 61 10.17 -9.95 -4.85
C ALA A 61 9.37 -9.98 -6.16
N THR A 62 8.30 -9.19 -6.25
CA THR A 62 7.36 -9.23 -7.38
C THR A 62 7.48 -8.03 -8.31
N LYS A 63 7.67 -6.82 -7.78
CA LYS A 63 7.75 -5.59 -8.56
C LYS A 63 8.68 -4.58 -7.88
N ARG A 64 9.47 -3.87 -8.69
CA ARG A 64 10.26 -2.71 -8.25
C ARG A 64 9.43 -1.44 -8.49
N LEU A 65 9.39 -0.56 -7.51
CA LEU A 65 8.76 0.76 -7.58
C LEU A 65 9.81 1.85 -7.37
N GLY A 66 9.67 2.97 -8.07
CA GLY A 66 10.56 4.12 -7.97
C GLY A 66 9.84 5.45 -8.21
N LYS A 67 10.61 6.49 -8.51
CA LYS A 67 10.08 7.83 -8.76
C LYS A 67 8.96 7.84 -9.81
N GLY A 68 7.83 8.44 -9.45
CA GLY A 68 6.62 8.55 -10.27
C GLY A 68 5.62 7.41 -10.07
N ASP A 69 6.03 6.30 -9.44
CA ASP A 69 5.12 5.20 -9.15
C ASP A 69 4.20 5.53 -7.97
N VAL A 70 3.00 4.95 -8.03
CA VAL A 70 2.00 5.00 -6.96
C VAL A 70 1.77 3.59 -6.43
N TYR A 71 1.63 3.45 -5.12
CA TYR A 71 1.22 2.20 -4.48
C TYR A 71 -0.05 2.42 -3.65
N GLY A 72 -0.94 1.41 -3.66
CA GLY A 72 -2.24 1.47 -2.98
C GLY A 72 -3.39 2.05 -3.83
N GLU A 73 -3.19 2.22 -5.14
CA GLU A 73 -4.16 2.82 -6.08
C GLU A 73 -5.59 2.25 -6.05
N ASN A 74 -5.75 1.01 -5.57
CA ASN A 74 -7.05 0.40 -5.29
C ASN A 74 -7.95 1.26 -4.40
N LEU A 75 -7.36 2.15 -3.58
CA LEU A 75 -8.10 3.08 -2.73
C LEU A 75 -8.92 4.10 -3.55
N LEU A 76 -8.50 4.43 -4.77
CA LEU A 76 -9.26 5.28 -5.68
C LEU A 76 -10.59 4.62 -6.09
N THR A 77 -10.55 3.34 -6.43
CA THR A 77 -11.76 2.56 -6.76
C THR A 77 -12.67 2.42 -5.54
N TRP A 78 -12.10 2.15 -4.37
CA TRP A 78 -12.86 2.07 -3.11
C TRP A 78 -13.60 3.38 -2.80
N ALA A 79 -12.91 4.54 -2.88
CA ALA A 79 -13.52 5.83 -2.58
C ALA A 79 -14.59 6.24 -3.60
N SER A 80 -14.49 5.73 -4.84
CA SER A 80 -15.46 6.01 -5.92
C SER A 80 -16.80 5.30 -5.73
N ALA A 81 -16.88 4.27 -4.87
CA ALA A 81 -18.07 3.46 -4.68
C ALA A 81 -19.18 4.12 -3.83
N ASN A 82 -19.16 5.46 -3.68
CA ASN A 82 -20.09 6.25 -2.86
C ASN A 82 -20.23 5.71 -1.43
N LYS A 83 -19.10 5.59 -0.73
CA LYS A 83 -19.01 5.03 0.63
C LYS A 83 -19.34 6.10 1.69
N SER A 84 -20.11 5.72 2.71
CA SER A 84 -20.42 6.58 3.87
C SER A 84 -19.46 6.40 5.07
N GLY A 85 -18.45 5.54 4.95
CA GLY A 85 -17.50 5.23 6.01
C GLY A 85 -16.31 4.36 5.56
N PHE A 86 -15.52 3.86 6.52
CA PHE A 86 -14.30 3.07 6.28
C PHE A 86 -14.53 1.56 6.07
N GLU A 87 -15.76 1.15 5.79
CA GLU A 87 -16.09 -0.25 5.55
C GLU A 87 -15.51 -0.72 4.20
N ASP A 88 -15.14 -2.00 4.16
CA ASP A 88 -14.59 -2.69 2.99
C ASP A 88 -13.32 -2.06 2.40
N LEU A 89 -12.45 -1.49 3.23
CA LEU A 89 -11.12 -1.08 2.74
C LEU A 89 -10.42 -2.26 2.07
N PRO A 90 -9.82 -2.05 0.88
CA PRO A 90 -9.03 -3.08 0.25
C PRO A 90 -7.86 -3.45 1.17
N ARG A 91 -7.29 -4.64 0.99
CA ARG A 91 -6.14 -5.11 1.78
C ARG A 91 -4.89 -5.16 0.90
N TYR A 92 -3.73 -4.85 1.50
CA TYR A 92 -2.46 -5.08 0.83
C TYR A 92 -2.28 -6.57 0.55
N THR A 93 -2.05 -6.92 -0.72
CA THR A 93 -1.77 -8.31 -1.13
C THR A 93 -0.28 -8.64 -1.09
N GLU A 94 0.55 -7.64 -0.83
CA GLU A 94 2.02 -7.70 -0.84
C GLU A 94 2.56 -6.78 0.26
N TYR A 95 3.78 -7.04 0.72
CA TYR A 95 4.55 -6.08 1.49
C TYR A 95 5.12 -5.03 0.56
N LEU A 96 5.31 -3.80 1.03
CA LEU A 96 6.15 -2.80 0.38
C LEU A 96 7.31 -2.46 1.30
N LYS A 97 8.54 -2.76 0.88
CA LYS A 97 9.75 -2.48 1.65
C LYS A 97 10.72 -1.60 0.83
N CYS A 98 11.29 -0.61 1.50
CA CYS A 98 12.31 0.27 0.94
C CYS A 98 13.60 -0.48 0.60
N ASP A 99 14.10 -0.27 -0.60
CA ASP A 99 15.45 -0.66 -1.03
C ASP A 99 16.46 0.45 -0.68
N THR A 100 16.07 1.69 -0.99
CA THR A 100 16.79 2.92 -0.63
C THR A 100 15.91 3.80 0.24
N LYS A 101 16.42 4.95 0.71
CA LYS A 101 15.56 5.97 1.33
C LYS A 101 14.48 6.38 0.32
N VAL A 102 13.22 6.29 0.71
CA VAL A 102 12.07 6.67 -0.10
C VAL A 102 11.50 7.98 0.41
N GLU A 103 11.32 8.94 -0.49
CA GLU A 103 10.58 10.17 -0.23
C GLU A 103 9.32 10.18 -1.08
N GLY A 104 8.24 10.70 -0.53
CA GLY A 104 6.95 10.64 -1.19
C GLY A 104 5.88 11.48 -0.53
N PHE A 105 4.67 11.31 -1.05
CA PHE A 105 3.45 11.86 -0.48
C PHE A 105 2.46 10.75 -0.24
N THR A 106 1.81 10.76 0.92
CA THR A 106 0.69 9.88 1.21
C THR A 106 -0.63 10.60 1.10
N LEU A 107 -1.63 9.91 0.55
CA LEU A 107 -3.03 10.32 0.60
C LEU A 107 -3.80 9.31 1.45
N SER A 108 -4.35 9.72 2.58
CA SER A 108 -5.13 8.80 3.43
C SER A 108 -6.49 8.49 2.82
N ALA A 109 -7.09 7.37 3.22
CA ALA A 109 -8.47 7.01 2.87
C ALA A 109 -9.46 8.10 3.28
N GLN A 110 -9.25 8.71 4.45
CA GLN A 110 -10.11 9.78 4.98
C GLN A 110 -10.03 11.04 4.12
N ASP A 111 -8.81 11.46 3.77
CA ASP A 111 -8.59 12.63 2.95
C ASP A 111 -9.11 12.39 1.53
N LEU A 112 -8.95 11.18 1.01
CA LEU A 112 -9.51 10.79 -0.29
C LEU A 112 -11.03 10.88 -0.30
N LEU A 113 -11.74 10.34 0.71
CA LEU A 113 -13.20 10.49 0.81
C LEU A 113 -13.62 11.97 0.85
N SER A 114 -12.87 12.80 1.57
CA SER A 114 -13.11 14.24 1.64
C SER A 114 -12.92 14.93 0.28
N VAL A 115 -11.96 14.47 -0.52
CA VAL A 115 -11.75 14.95 -1.90
C VAL A 115 -12.91 14.50 -2.79
N VAL A 116 -13.29 13.22 -2.75
CA VAL A 116 -14.40 12.69 -3.58
C VAL A 116 -15.69 13.43 -3.28
N SER A 117 -16.07 13.58 -2.01
CA SER A 117 -17.30 14.27 -1.60
C SER A 117 -17.35 15.73 -2.08
N LYS A 118 -16.23 16.47 -1.97
CA LYS A 118 -16.14 17.85 -2.48
C LYS A 118 -16.22 17.96 -4.00
N HIS A 119 -15.95 16.86 -4.71
CA HIS A 119 -15.84 16.83 -6.16
C HIS A 119 -16.84 15.87 -6.82
N GLU A 120 -17.93 15.48 -6.13
CA GLU A 120 -18.90 14.47 -6.58
C GLU A 120 -19.39 14.65 -8.03
N GLY A 121 -19.61 15.89 -8.48
CA GLY A 121 -20.03 16.17 -9.86
C GLY A 121 -18.95 16.00 -10.94
N SER A 122 -17.68 15.90 -10.55
CA SER A 122 -16.50 15.83 -11.44
C SER A 122 -15.64 14.59 -11.21
N TRP A 123 -15.88 13.84 -10.13
CA TRP A 123 -15.14 12.62 -9.82
C TRP A 123 -15.59 11.48 -10.74
N LYS A 124 -14.90 11.34 -11.87
CA LYS A 124 -15.06 10.21 -12.78
C LYS A 124 -13.78 9.39 -12.74
N LEU A 125 -13.81 8.27 -12.02
CA LEU A 125 -12.84 7.22 -12.29
C LEU A 125 -13.25 6.62 -13.63
N TYR A 126 -12.39 6.71 -14.64
CA TYR A 126 -12.58 5.89 -15.83
C TYR A 126 -12.48 4.43 -15.36
N SER A 127 -13.62 3.73 -15.33
CA SER A 127 -13.61 2.29 -15.11
C SER A 127 -12.73 1.69 -16.19
N VAL A 128 -11.57 1.15 -15.80
CA VAL A 128 -10.82 0.26 -16.68
C VAL A 128 -11.65 -1.01 -16.75
N THR A 129 -12.44 -1.10 -17.83
CA THR A 129 -13.23 -2.26 -18.21
C THR A 129 -12.32 -3.43 -18.58
#